data_AF-A0A6G7RSN2-F1
#
_entry.id   AF-A0A6G7RSN2-F1
#
_cell.length_a   1.000
_cell.length_b   1.000
_cell.length_c   1.000
_cell.angle_alpha   90.00
_cell.angle_beta   90.00
_cell.angle_gamma   90.00
#
_symmetry.space_group_name_H-M   'P 1'
#
loop_
_entity.id
_entity.type
_entity.pdbx_description
1 polymer ?
#
loop_
_entity_poly.entity_id
_entity_poly.type
_entity_poly.pdbx_seq_one_letter_code
_entity_poly.pdbx_strand_id
1 'polypeptide(L)'
;MRINIITSKLKKANRNLNLSLLIFGLFMLLFFISFWFPKSDLMKSVYLISLFASGVLIIVSIILIIFRQSKKQTIELDKTEIAELTINSQIGAEKITKDNEIEFSGNEIKTKSESKVYEINNKSAFELLKTGQEIRTKSLTKKTNGLDMSPKELFNDLMSMLWASS
;
A
#
# COMPACT_ATOMS: atom_id res chain seq x y z
N MET A 1 10.40 -20.78 -1.79
CA MET A 1 9.98 -19.51 -2.44
C MET A 1 10.17 -18.37 -1.45
N ARG A 2 10.67 -17.21 -1.89
CA ARG A 2 10.75 -16.00 -1.05
C ARG A 2 9.46 -15.21 -1.19
N ILE A 3 8.75 -15.00 -0.10
CA ILE A 3 7.49 -14.25 -0.07
C ILE A 3 7.66 -13.01 0.80
N ASN A 4 7.26 -11.85 0.28
CA ASN A 4 7.23 -10.61 1.06
C ASN A 4 6.01 -10.63 1.98
N ILE A 5 6.23 -10.47 3.28
CA ILE A 5 5.14 -10.42 4.25
C ILE A 5 4.75 -8.99 4.60
N ILE A 6 3.46 -8.77 4.80
CA ILE A 6 2.91 -7.51 5.28
C ILE A 6 2.81 -7.59 6.80
N THR A 7 3.78 -7.00 7.50
CA THR A 7 3.71 -6.89 8.96
C THR A 7 2.95 -5.65 9.40
N SER A 8 2.41 -5.66 10.63
CA SER A 8 1.80 -4.47 11.25
C SER A 8 2.77 -3.27 11.31
N LYS A 9 4.07 -3.54 11.52
CA LYS A 9 5.13 -2.52 11.51
C LYS A 9 5.31 -1.93 10.11
N LEU A 10 5.27 -2.76 9.07
CA LEU A 10 5.36 -2.29 7.68
C LEU A 10 4.12 -1.45 7.30
N LYS A 11 2.91 -1.89 7.67
CA LYS A 11 1.67 -1.12 7.48
C LYS A 11 1.73 0.25 8.14
N LYS A 12 2.18 0.31 9.40
CA LYS A 12 2.36 1.59 10.12
C LYS A 12 3.38 2.51 9.43
N ALA A 13 4.49 1.95 8.93
CA ALA A 13 5.49 2.71 8.18
C ALA A 13 4.93 3.23 6.85
N ASN A 14 4.19 2.40 6.10
CA ASN A 14 3.48 2.79 4.89
C ASN A 14 2.49 3.93 5.16
N ARG A 15 1.66 3.80 6.21
CA ARG A 15 0.68 4.83 6.58
C ARG A 15 1.32 6.18 6.89
N ASN A 16 2.40 6.19 7.67
CA ASN A 16 3.11 7.43 7.97
C ASN A 16 3.72 8.05 6.71
N LEU A 17 4.30 7.23 5.82
CA LEU A 17 4.87 7.71 4.56
C LEU A 17 3.79 8.25 3.63
N ASN A 18 2.69 7.54 3.44
CA ASN A 18 1.56 7.96 2.62
C ASN A 18 0.92 9.25 3.15
N LEU A 19 0.78 9.37 4.48
CA LEU A 19 0.28 10.60 5.11
C LEU A 19 1.23 11.77 4.88
N SER A 20 2.55 11.55 5.03
CA SER A 20 3.57 12.57 4.73
C SER A 20 3.50 13.05 3.27
N LEU A 21 3.36 12.11 2.33
CA LEU A 21 3.24 12.42 0.90
C LEU A 21 1.93 13.13 0.57
N LEU A 22 0.82 12.76 1.23
CA LEU A 22 -0.46 13.44 1.07
C LEU A 22 -0.39 14.89 1.54
N ILE A 23 0.16 15.12 2.74
CA ILE A 23 0.34 16.47 3.30
C ILE A 23 1.29 17.28 2.41
N PHE A 24 2.35 16.67 1.90
CA PHE A 24 3.24 17.29 0.92
C PHE A 24 2.48 17.71 -0.35
N GLY A 25 1.66 16.82 -0.91
CA GLY A 25 0.83 17.14 -2.07
C GLY A 25 -0.10 18.34 -1.82
N LEU A 26 -0.71 18.42 -0.63
CA LEU A 26 -1.55 19.55 -0.23
C LEU A 26 -0.76 20.87 -0.16
N PHE A 27 0.43 20.88 0.45
CA PHE A 27 1.27 22.08 0.48
C PHE A 27 1.79 22.47 -0.89
N MET A 28 2.09 21.50 -1.76
CA MET A 28 2.45 21.79 -3.15
C MET A 28 1.28 22.42 -3.91
N LEU A 29 0.05 21.95 -3.70
CA LEU A 29 -1.14 22.58 -4.27
C LEU A 29 -1.30 24.03 -3.78
N LEU A 30 -1.16 24.26 -2.47
CA LEU A 30 -1.23 25.60 -1.88
C LEU A 30 -0.12 26.52 -2.41
N PHE A 31 1.08 25.98 -2.60
CA PHE A 31 2.20 26.69 -3.23
C PHE A 31 1.82 27.13 -4.65
N PHE A 32 1.28 26.25 -5.48
CA PHE A 32 0.87 26.58 -6.85
C PHE A 32 -0.26 27.61 -6.87
N ILE A 33 -1.28 27.46 -6.03
CA ILE A 33 -2.38 28.44 -5.94
C ILE A 33 -1.82 29.81 -5.54
N SER A 34 -0.98 29.87 -4.50
CA SER A 34 -0.40 31.13 -4.01
C SER A 34 0.51 31.80 -5.03
N PHE A 35 1.22 31.00 -5.84
CA PHE A 35 2.06 31.50 -6.94
C PHE A 35 1.24 32.24 -8.01
N TRP A 36 0.05 31.75 -8.34
CA TRP A 36 -0.83 32.36 -9.36
C TRP A 36 -1.63 33.58 -8.85
N PHE A 37 -1.76 33.76 -7.53
CA PHE A 37 -2.51 34.87 -6.93
C PHE A 37 -1.66 35.74 -5.95
N PRO A 38 -0.54 36.34 -6.39
CA PRO A 38 0.41 36.99 -5.48
C PRO A 38 -0.04 38.37 -4.94
N LYS A 39 -1.28 38.79 -5.24
CA LYS A 39 -1.72 40.19 -5.03
C LYS A 39 -2.02 40.56 -3.57
N SER A 40 -2.17 39.59 -2.67
CA SER A 40 -2.46 39.85 -1.25
C SER A 40 -1.32 39.41 -0.33
N ASP A 41 -1.12 40.11 0.79
CA ASP A 41 -0.11 39.75 1.80
C ASP A 41 -0.40 38.40 2.47
N LEU A 42 -1.68 38.00 2.50
CA LEU A 42 -2.10 36.67 2.90
C LEU A 42 -1.52 35.61 1.94
N MET A 43 -1.61 35.81 0.63
CA MET A 43 -1.07 34.85 -0.35
C MET A 43 0.46 34.77 -0.33
N LYS A 44 1.16 35.88 -0.05
CA LYS A 44 2.61 35.87 0.18
C LYS A 44 2.98 35.03 1.41
N SER A 45 2.20 35.14 2.48
CA SER A 45 2.40 34.36 3.71
C SER A 45 2.15 32.86 3.47
N VAL A 46 1.05 32.53 2.78
CA VAL A 46 0.73 31.14 2.39
C VAL A 46 1.81 30.55 1.49
N TYR A 47 2.35 31.33 0.54
CA TYR A 47 3.48 30.93 -0.30
C TYR A 47 4.70 30.55 0.52
N LEU A 48 5.13 31.42 1.46
CA LEU A 48 6.30 31.17 2.31
C LEU A 48 6.11 29.95 3.21
N ILE A 49 4.94 29.82 3.85
CA ILE A 49 4.61 28.66 4.68
C ILE A 49 4.63 27.38 3.84
N SER A 50 4.01 27.40 2.65
CA SER A 50 3.95 26.25 1.77
C SER A 50 5.32 25.84 1.26
N LEU A 51 6.18 26.79 0.93
CA LEU A 51 7.56 26.54 0.52
C LEU A 51 8.35 25.85 1.64
N PHE A 52 8.30 26.42 2.86
CA PHE A 52 9.04 25.88 4.01
C PHE A 52 8.50 24.51 4.43
N ALA A 53 7.18 24.36 4.54
CA ALA A 53 6.53 23.10 4.90
C ALA A 53 6.85 22.00 3.89
N SER A 54 6.76 22.28 2.59
CA SER A 54 7.13 21.33 1.53
C SER A 54 8.60 20.91 1.63
N GLY A 55 9.52 21.84 1.89
CA GLY A 55 10.94 21.54 2.10
C GLY A 55 11.18 20.58 3.28
N VAL A 56 10.55 20.85 4.42
CA VAL A 56 10.62 19.97 5.61
C VAL A 56 10.01 18.60 5.31
N LEU A 57 8.87 18.55 4.63
CA LEU A 57 8.17 17.30 4.30
C LEU A 57 8.95 16.41 3.34
N ILE A 58 9.74 16.97 2.43
CA ILE A 58 10.66 16.20 1.58
C ILE A 58 11.67 15.45 2.46
N ILE A 59 12.30 16.15 3.41
CA ILE A 59 13.29 15.55 4.33
C ILE A 59 12.62 14.45 5.17
N VAL A 60 11.46 14.72 5.75
CA VAL A 60 10.69 13.74 6.53
C VAL A 60 10.33 12.53 5.68
N SER A 61 9.89 12.73 4.43
CA SER A 61 9.52 11.64 3.52
C SER A 61 10.73 10.75 3.19
N ILE A 62 11.92 11.32 2.98
CA ILE A 62 13.16 10.56 2.76
C ILE A 62 13.49 9.70 3.99
N ILE A 63 13.41 10.26 5.19
CA ILE A 63 13.64 9.52 6.44
C ILE A 63 12.64 8.37 6.58
N LEU A 64 11.37 8.62 6.28
CA LEU A 64 10.32 7.60 6.33
C LEU A 64 10.50 6.50 5.27
N ILE A 65 11.03 6.82 4.09
CA ILE A 65 11.39 5.83 3.06
C ILE A 65 12.48 4.90 3.60
N ILE A 66 13.55 5.45 4.18
CA ILE A 66 14.65 4.66 4.76
C ILE A 66 14.11 3.79 5.90
N PHE A 67 13.33 4.38 6.81
CA PHE A 67 12.71 3.66 7.92
C PHE A 67 11.83 2.51 7.43
N ARG A 68 11.01 2.75 6.39
CA ARG A 68 10.16 1.71 5.78
C ARG A 68 10.96 0.55 5.23
N GLN A 69 12.11 0.78 4.59
CA GLN A 69 12.96 -0.30 4.07
C GLN A 69 13.41 -1.24 5.21
N SER A 70 13.75 -0.69 6.38
CA SER A 70 14.12 -1.48 7.56
C SER A 70 12.99 -2.36 8.12
N LYS A 71 11.74 -2.13 7.71
CA LYS A 71 10.56 -2.88 8.19
C LYS A 71 10.08 -3.94 7.20
N LYS A 72 10.65 -3.99 5.99
CA LYS A 72 10.36 -5.06 5.05
C LYS A 72 10.88 -6.37 5.62
N GLN A 73 10.06 -7.41 5.49
CA GLN A 73 10.42 -8.75 5.90
C GLN A 73 10.03 -9.72 4.79
N THR A 74 10.88 -10.72 4.62
CA THR A 74 10.66 -11.83 3.70
C THR A 74 10.72 -13.12 4.49
N ILE A 75 9.88 -14.06 4.13
CA ILE A 75 9.96 -15.42 4.62
C ILE A 75 10.34 -16.34 3.46
N GLU A 76 11.14 -17.36 3.78
CA GLU A 76 11.38 -18.48 2.89
C GLU A 76 10.42 -19.60 3.31
N LEU A 77 9.52 -19.97 2.40
CA LEU A 77 8.58 -21.07 2.58
C LEU A 77 8.66 -22.00 1.38
N ASP A 78 8.62 -23.30 1.63
CA ASP A 78 8.30 -24.22 0.54
C ASP A 78 6.81 -24.12 0.22
N LYS A 79 6.45 -24.15 -1.06
CA LYS A 79 5.05 -24.07 -1.48
C LYS A 79 4.25 -25.26 -0.93
N THR A 80 4.90 -26.41 -0.75
CA THR A 80 4.29 -27.61 -0.16
C THR A 80 3.89 -27.43 1.31
N GLU A 81 4.49 -26.47 2.01
CA GLU A 81 4.19 -26.15 3.42
C GLU A 81 2.95 -25.26 3.58
N ILE A 82 2.44 -24.69 2.48
CA ILE A 82 1.23 -23.86 2.50
C ILE A 82 0.01 -24.79 2.60
N ALA A 83 -0.76 -24.64 3.68
CA ALA A 83 -1.98 -25.41 3.93
C ALA A 83 -3.22 -24.73 3.35
N GLU A 84 -3.31 -23.40 3.51
CA GLU A 84 -4.48 -22.63 3.15
C GLU A 84 -4.06 -21.23 2.68
N LEU A 85 -4.71 -20.75 1.63
CA LEU A 85 -4.61 -19.39 1.11
C LEU A 85 -5.96 -18.69 1.28
N THR A 86 -5.96 -17.59 2.01
CA THR A 86 -7.11 -16.73 2.18
C THR A 86 -6.92 -15.47 1.34
N ILE A 87 -7.83 -15.21 0.42
CA ILE A 87 -7.78 -14.09 -0.51
C ILE A 87 -8.85 -13.07 -0.11
N ASN A 88 -8.44 -11.83 0.07
CA ASN A 88 -9.34 -10.71 0.30
C ASN A 88 -9.79 -10.13 -1.05
N SER A 89 -11.03 -10.38 -1.44
CA SER A 89 -11.58 -10.01 -2.74
C SER A 89 -13.09 -9.86 -2.65
N GLN A 90 -13.66 -9.05 -3.55
CA GLN A 90 -15.11 -8.93 -3.73
C GLN A 90 -15.69 -10.05 -4.62
N ILE A 91 -14.84 -10.69 -5.42
CA ILE A 91 -15.19 -11.83 -6.27
C ILE A 91 -14.61 -13.14 -5.73
N GLY A 92 -15.26 -14.27 -6.04
CA GLY A 92 -14.78 -15.60 -5.67
C GLY A 92 -13.41 -15.90 -6.29
N ALA A 93 -12.56 -16.65 -5.57
CA ALA A 93 -11.17 -16.92 -5.95
C ALA A 93 -11.05 -17.56 -7.33
N GLU A 94 -12.01 -18.39 -7.72
CA GLU A 94 -12.11 -19.05 -9.02
C GLU A 94 -12.32 -18.08 -10.19
N LYS A 95 -12.85 -16.88 -9.93
CA LYS A 95 -13.12 -15.86 -10.96
C LYS A 95 -11.97 -14.85 -11.13
N ILE A 96 -10.93 -14.95 -10.29
CA ILE A 96 -9.83 -13.99 -10.28
C ILE A 96 -8.89 -14.25 -11.47
N THR A 97 -8.75 -13.24 -12.31
CA THR A 97 -7.91 -13.23 -13.51
C THR A 97 -6.74 -12.25 -13.42
N LYS A 98 -6.82 -11.25 -12.54
CA LYS A 98 -5.79 -10.22 -12.35
C LYS A 98 -5.49 -9.96 -10.87
N ASP A 99 -4.30 -9.44 -10.58
CA ASP A 99 -3.87 -9.12 -9.22
C ASP A 99 -4.59 -7.90 -8.61
N ASN A 100 -5.09 -6.99 -9.45
CA ASN A 100 -5.86 -5.81 -9.01
C ASN A 100 -7.30 -6.14 -8.59
N GLU A 101 -7.78 -7.36 -8.85
CA GLU A 101 -9.08 -7.86 -8.35
C GLU A 101 -8.97 -8.37 -6.89
N ILE A 102 -7.74 -8.46 -6.38
CA ILE A 102 -7.42 -8.80 -4.99
C ILE A 102 -7.05 -7.53 -4.23
N GLU A 103 -7.65 -7.34 -3.06
CA GLU A 103 -7.31 -6.26 -2.14
C GLU A 103 -5.82 -6.32 -1.78
N PHE A 104 -5.13 -5.17 -1.73
CA PHE A 104 -3.70 -5.13 -1.42
C PHE A 104 -3.34 -5.84 -0.10
N SER A 105 -4.23 -5.77 0.89
CA SER A 105 -4.01 -6.31 2.24
C SER A 105 -5.17 -7.20 2.70
N GLY A 106 -4.95 -7.95 3.78
CA GLY A 106 -5.90 -8.93 4.29
C GLY A 106 -5.83 -10.30 3.62
N ASN A 107 -4.86 -10.52 2.75
CA ASN A 107 -4.56 -11.85 2.19
C ASN A 107 -3.64 -12.59 3.14
N GLU A 108 -3.92 -13.86 3.41
CA GLU A 108 -3.24 -14.62 4.44
C GLU A 108 -2.84 -16.01 3.93
N ILE A 109 -1.65 -16.47 4.31
CA ILE A 109 -1.22 -17.86 4.12
C ILE A 109 -1.10 -18.53 5.48
N LYS A 110 -1.65 -19.73 5.60
CA LYS A 110 -1.50 -20.57 6.77
C LYS A 110 -0.56 -21.73 6.45
N THR A 111 0.46 -21.93 7.28
CA THR A 111 1.44 -23.00 7.13
C THR A 111 0.98 -24.30 7.81
N LYS A 112 1.41 -25.46 7.28
CA LYS A 112 1.11 -26.80 7.82
C LYS A 112 1.80 -27.06 9.16
N SER A 113 3.07 -26.65 9.28
CA SER A 113 3.96 -27.05 10.38
C SER A 113 3.79 -26.24 11.66
N GLU A 114 3.48 -24.95 11.56
CA GLU A 114 3.50 -24.05 12.74
C GLU A 114 2.17 -23.37 13.03
N SER A 115 1.12 -23.62 12.22
CA SER A 115 -0.15 -22.85 12.26
C SER A 115 0.04 -21.33 12.21
N LYS A 116 1.23 -20.85 11.82
CA LYS A 116 1.50 -19.42 11.67
C LYS A 116 0.75 -18.92 10.45
N VAL A 117 0.14 -17.76 10.64
CA VAL A 117 -0.57 -17.01 9.61
C VAL A 117 0.29 -15.83 9.22
N TYR A 118 0.63 -15.75 7.94
CA TYR A 118 1.39 -14.64 7.39
C TYR A 118 0.50 -13.85 6.45
N GLU A 119 0.45 -12.54 6.65
CA GLU A 119 -0.23 -11.66 5.71
C GLU A 119 0.68 -11.37 4.51
N ILE A 120 0.12 -11.42 3.31
CA ILE A 120 0.83 -11.21 2.03
C ILE A 120 0.10 -10.17 1.18
N ASN A 121 0.79 -9.62 0.18
CA ASN A 121 0.18 -8.68 -0.75
C ASN A 121 -0.64 -9.39 -1.84
N ASN A 122 -1.44 -8.61 -2.56
CA ASN A 122 -2.25 -9.07 -3.69
C ASN A 122 -1.43 -9.79 -4.76
N LYS A 123 -0.23 -9.31 -5.09
CA LYS A 123 0.66 -9.92 -6.09
C LYS A 123 1.08 -11.34 -5.70
N SER A 124 1.60 -11.52 -4.49
CA SER A 124 1.97 -12.84 -3.99
C SER A 124 0.75 -13.75 -3.82
N ALA A 125 -0.40 -13.21 -3.41
CA ALA A 125 -1.64 -13.99 -3.35
C ALA A 125 -2.09 -14.47 -4.74
N PHE A 126 -2.03 -13.60 -5.74
CA PHE A 126 -2.35 -13.93 -7.13
C PHE A 126 -1.39 -14.97 -7.72
N GLU A 127 -0.08 -14.81 -7.49
CA GLU A 127 0.93 -15.79 -7.91
C GLU A 127 0.65 -17.17 -7.30
N LEU A 128 0.33 -17.24 -6.01
CA LEU A 128 -0.01 -18.49 -5.33
C LEU A 128 -1.31 -19.10 -5.88
N LEU A 129 -2.33 -18.28 -6.12
CA LEU A 129 -3.58 -18.72 -6.73
C LEU A 129 -3.37 -19.33 -8.12
N LYS A 130 -2.50 -18.73 -8.95
CA LYS A 130 -2.20 -19.20 -10.31
C LYS A 130 -1.24 -20.38 -10.36
N THR A 131 -0.58 -20.74 -9.26
CA THR A 131 0.42 -21.82 -9.25
C THR A 131 -0.21 -23.21 -9.48
N GLY A 132 -1.53 -23.37 -9.38
CA GLY A 132 -2.24 -24.61 -9.74
C GLY A 132 -2.01 -25.79 -8.79
N GLN A 133 -1.39 -25.55 -7.62
CA GLN A 133 -1.32 -26.54 -6.54
C GLN A 133 -2.67 -26.67 -5.85
N GLU A 134 -2.95 -27.86 -5.29
CA GLU A 134 -4.09 -28.11 -4.39
C GLU A 134 -3.91 -27.40 -3.04
N ILE A 135 -3.89 -26.06 -3.06
CA ILE A 135 -3.96 -25.24 -1.87
C ILE A 135 -5.44 -24.96 -1.61
N ARG A 136 -5.89 -25.25 -0.38
CA ARG A 136 -7.24 -24.87 0.03
C ARG A 136 -7.35 -23.35 -0.05
N THR A 137 -8.19 -22.86 -0.96
CA THR A 137 -8.38 -21.42 -1.15
C THR A 137 -9.70 -20.99 -0.53
N LYS A 138 -9.70 -19.89 0.21
CA LYS A 138 -10.91 -19.24 0.73
C LYS A 138 -10.94 -17.79 0.30
N SER A 139 -12.10 -17.33 -0.13
CA SER A 139 -12.35 -15.91 -0.33
C SER A 139 -12.98 -15.32 0.91
N LEU A 140 -12.54 -14.11 1.26
CA LEU A 140 -13.23 -13.27 2.23
C LEU A 140 -13.27 -11.84 1.71
N THR A 141 -14.16 -11.05 2.29
CA THR A 141 -14.20 -9.61 2.04
C THR A 141 -13.98 -8.90 3.36
N LYS A 142 -12.83 -8.24 3.49
CA LYS A 142 -12.42 -7.51 4.68
C LYS A 142 -12.09 -6.08 4.29
N LYS A 143 -12.64 -5.13 5.05
CA LYS A 143 -12.32 -3.72 4.88
C LYS A 143 -10.84 -3.48 5.20
N THR A 144 -10.12 -2.91 4.25
CA THR A 144 -8.72 -2.55 4.37
C THR A 144 -8.58 -1.03 4.49
N ASN A 145 -7.41 -0.56 4.93
CA ASN A 145 -7.08 0.86 4.89
C ASN A 145 -6.09 1.10 3.75
N GLY A 146 -6.48 1.91 2.77
CA GLY A 146 -5.62 2.25 1.62
C GLY A 146 -4.27 2.88 2.04
N LEU A 147 -4.21 3.58 3.16
CA LEU A 147 -2.94 4.14 3.66
C LEU A 147 -1.96 3.07 4.13
N ASP A 148 -2.39 1.84 4.40
CA ASP A 148 -1.47 0.75 4.75
C ASP A 148 -0.75 0.18 3.49
N MET A 149 -1.18 0.58 2.28
CA MET A 149 -0.56 0.18 1.01
C MET A 149 0.83 0.79 0.83
N SER A 150 1.68 0.19 -0.01
CA SER A 150 2.92 0.88 -0.38
C SER A 150 2.60 2.15 -1.20
N PRO A 151 3.43 3.21 -1.14
CA PRO A 151 3.14 4.46 -1.86
C PRO A 151 2.86 4.28 -3.35
N LYS A 152 3.56 3.33 -4.00
CA LYS A 152 3.35 2.99 -5.40
C LYS A 152 1.96 2.39 -5.63
N GLU A 153 1.53 1.49 -4.76
CA GLU A 153 0.23 0.81 -4.91
C GLU A 153 -0.91 1.78 -4.59
N LEU A 154 -0.77 2.62 -3.54
CA LEU A 154 -1.74 3.66 -3.24
C LEU A 154 -1.89 4.65 -4.41
N PHE A 155 -0.76 5.07 -5.02
CA PHE A 155 -0.81 5.94 -6.18
C PHE A 155 -1.53 5.29 -7.36
N ASN A 156 -1.24 4.03 -7.66
CA ASN A 156 -1.92 3.29 -8.72
C ASN A 156 -3.42 3.17 -8.46
N ASP A 157 -3.81 2.92 -7.22
CA ASP A 157 -5.22 2.83 -6.80
C ASP A 157 -5.95 4.17 -6.95
N LEU A 158 -5.32 5.27 -6.51
CA LEU A 158 -5.88 6.62 -6.71
C LEU A 158 -6.01 6.98 -8.19
N MET A 159 -5.00 6.64 -9.01
CA MET A 159 -5.07 6.88 -10.44
C MET A 159 -6.16 6.04 -11.10
N SER A 160 -6.33 4.77 -10.73
CA SER A 160 -7.37 3.92 -11.30
C SER A 160 -8.77 4.47 -11.02
N MET A 161 -9.00 5.00 -9.81
CA MET A 161 -10.25 5.69 -9.45
C MET A 161 -10.47 6.96 -10.29
N LEU A 162 -9.43 7.76 -10.50
CA LEU A 162 -9.51 8.97 -11.35
C LEU A 162 -9.86 8.60 -12.79
N TRP A 163 -9.24 7.56 -13.34
CA TRP A 163 -9.52 7.10 -14.70
C TRP A 163 -10.91 6.47 -14.85
N ALA A 164 -11.39 5.76 -13.84
CA ALA A 164 -12.75 5.21 -13.83
C ALA A 164 -13.83 6.29 -13.69
N SER A 165 -13.46 7.47 -13.19
CA SER A 165 -14.34 8.64 -13.06
C SER A 165 -14.32 9.56 -14.29
N SER A 166 -13.48 9.29 -15.28
CA SER A 166 -13.39 10.03 -16.56
C SER A 166 -14.20 9.36 -17.66
#